data_AF-A0A953X1J5-F1
#
_entry.id   AF-A0A953X1J5-F1
#
_cell.length_a   1.000
_cell.length_b   1.000
_cell.length_c   1.000
_cell.angle_alpha   90.00
_cell.angle_beta   90.00
_cell.angle_gamma   90.00
#
_symmetry.space_group_name_H-M   'P 1'
#
loop_
_entity.id
_entity.type
_entity.pdbx_description
1 polymer ?
#
loop_
_entity_poly.entity_id
_entity_poly.type
_entity_poly.pdbx_seq_one_letter_code
_entity_poly.pdbx_strand_id
1 'polypeptide(L)'
;MASALRTIAEPWQADALPVSVEVDELPNRNFEVDFRFYSPSAFEGMDVRMTAYDLKTSKFDQSKPDAAPLPPDFLDLPRVIADAKESGVKGPLKRASLRLYDTYGAVWGLSTVAEGAWIDAASGERIHDDVTGYIAAYNAQWDQINQQWRAMFRGHSARPHGFSSASSSGDSGTSYDDGGGSGADEPDYSTGLQGSWENGDWDAYDRYQSGAPNDDDCYNYGC
;
A
#
# COMPACT_ATOMS: atom_id res chain seq x y z
N MET A 1 13.40 -21.63 12.30
CA MET A 1 13.60 -20.27 12.83
C MET A 1 13.01 -20.10 14.24
N ALA A 2 11.84 -20.68 14.56
CA ALA A 2 11.20 -20.52 15.87
C ALA A 2 12.02 -20.98 17.09
N SER A 3 12.88 -22.00 16.95
CA SER A 3 13.78 -22.38 18.05
C SER A 3 14.73 -21.25 18.47
N ALA A 4 15.16 -20.40 17.53
CA ALA A 4 16.06 -19.28 17.84
C ALA A 4 15.31 -18.13 18.52
N LEU A 5 14.08 -17.84 18.09
CA LEU A 5 13.24 -16.82 18.71
C LEU A 5 12.90 -17.17 20.17
N ARG A 6 12.64 -18.45 20.42
CA ARG A 6 12.38 -18.95 21.77
C ARG A 6 13.58 -18.76 22.68
N THR A 7 14.80 -19.06 22.22
CA THR A 7 16.03 -18.82 23.00
C THR A 7 16.26 -17.35 23.34
N ILE A 8 15.78 -16.42 22.52
CA ILE A 8 15.88 -14.97 22.79
C ILE A 8 14.92 -14.55 23.92
N ALA A 9 13.71 -15.10 23.96
CA ALA A 9 12.67 -14.69 24.88
C ALA A 9 12.67 -15.45 26.22
N GLU A 10 13.12 -16.71 26.22
CA GLU A 10 13.17 -17.58 27.40
C GLU A 10 13.86 -16.96 28.64
N PRO A 11 14.97 -16.20 28.51
CA PRO A 11 15.60 -15.55 29.67
C PRO A 11 14.73 -14.47 30.33
N TRP A 12 13.75 -13.91 29.61
CA TRP A 12 12.84 -12.90 30.14
C TRP A 12 11.58 -13.55 30.75
N GLN A 13 10.87 -14.38 29.97
CA GLN A 13 9.68 -15.11 30.43
C GLN A 13 9.57 -16.46 29.72
N ALA A 14 9.25 -17.51 30.48
CA ALA A 14 9.20 -18.89 29.96
C ALA A 14 8.00 -19.14 29.04
N ASP A 15 6.93 -18.36 29.17
CA ASP A 15 5.71 -18.42 28.36
C ASP A 15 5.67 -17.34 27.27
N ALA A 16 6.78 -16.64 27.02
CA ALA A 16 6.84 -15.62 25.98
C ALA A 16 6.64 -16.23 24.59
N LEU A 17 5.69 -15.69 23.85
CA LEU A 17 5.35 -16.09 22.49
C LEU A 17 5.77 -15.00 21.50
N PRO A 18 6.41 -15.35 20.36
CA PRO A 18 6.68 -14.38 19.30
C PRO A 18 5.36 -13.96 18.64
N VAL A 19 5.16 -12.67 18.41
CA VAL A 19 3.91 -12.14 17.81
C VAL A 19 4.14 -11.40 16.50
N SER A 20 5.34 -10.84 16.29
CA SER A 20 5.71 -10.24 15.01
C SER A 20 7.22 -10.21 14.83
N VAL A 21 7.63 -10.19 13.56
CA VAL A 21 8.99 -9.86 13.14
C VAL A 21 8.91 -8.68 12.20
N GLU A 22 9.71 -7.66 12.41
CA GLU A 22 9.89 -6.55 11.48
C GLU A 22 11.36 -6.45 11.10
N VAL A 23 11.62 -6.20 9.82
CA VAL A 23 12.96 -6.04 9.27
C VAL A 23 12.95 -4.77 8.45
N ASP A 24 13.81 -3.82 8.79
CA ASP A 24 13.89 -2.52 8.14
C ASP A 24 15.32 -2.29 7.64
N GLU A 25 15.45 -1.82 6.40
CA GLU A 25 16.71 -1.36 5.85
C GLU A 25 17.07 0.01 6.47
N LEU A 26 18.23 0.05 7.13
CA LEU A 26 18.81 1.27 7.69
C LEU A 26 19.47 2.12 6.58
N PRO A 27 19.67 3.44 6.81
CA PRO A 27 20.31 4.33 5.82
C PRO A 27 21.71 3.87 5.35
N ASN A 28 22.42 3.10 6.17
CA ASN A 28 23.74 2.54 5.87
C ASN A 28 23.68 1.20 5.11
N ARG A 29 22.53 0.79 4.58
CA ARG A 29 22.30 -0.48 3.87
C ARG A 29 22.42 -1.74 4.75
N ASN A 30 22.53 -1.58 6.07
CA ASN A 30 22.36 -2.70 7.00
C ASN A 30 20.88 -2.89 7.34
N PHE A 31 20.55 -4.00 7.97
CA PHE A 31 19.19 -4.27 8.43
C PHE A 31 19.11 -4.16 9.95
N GLU A 32 17.99 -3.61 10.42
CA GLU A 32 17.50 -3.73 11.78
C GLU A 32 16.38 -4.77 11.79
N VAL A 33 16.38 -5.66 12.78
CA VAL A 33 15.36 -6.68 13.00
C VAL A 33 14.74 -6.47 14.36
N ASP A 34 13.44 -6.16 14.37
CA ASP A 34 12.64 -6.00 15.57
C ASP A 34 11.76 -7.23 15.76
N PHE A 35 12.04 -8.00 16.82
CA PHE A 35 11.19 -9.08 17.27
C PHE A 35 10.30 -8.60 18.39
N ARG A 36 9.00 -8.89 18.30
CA ARG A 36 8.06 -8.63 19.38
C ARG A 36 7.60 -9.93 20.02
N PHE A 37 7.63 -9.95 21.35
CA PHE A 37 7.18 -11.05 22.17
C PHE A 37 6.09 -10.60 23.15
N TYR A 38 5.21 -11.52 23.53
CA TYR A 38 4.17 -11.32 24.53
C TYR A 38 4.17 -12.47 25.54
N SER A 39 4.09 -12.15 26.83
CA SER A 39 3.92 -13.13 27.91
C SER A 39 2.49 -13.04 28.47
N PRO A 40 1.64 -14.06 28.25
CA PRO A 40 0.29 -14.08 28.79
C PRO A 40 0.22 -14.05 30.32
N SER A 41 1.17 -14.70 31.01
CA SER A 41 1.18 -14.76 32.48
C SER A 41 1.61 -13.45 33.14
N ALA A 42 2.51 -12.69 32.51
CA ALA A 42 2.97 -11.40 33.01
C ALA A 42 2.09 -10.24 32.55
N PHE A 43 1.33 -10.43 31.46
CA PHE A 43 0.61 -9.36 30.77
C PHE A 43 1.53 -8.21 30.31
N GLU A 44 2.76 -8.58 29.97
CA GLU A 44 3.82 -7.70 29.49
C GLU A 44 4.28 -8.16 28.10
N GLY A 45 4.84 -7.24 27.33
CA GLY A 45 5.56 -7.57 26.10
C GLY A 45 7.00 -7.08 26.12
N MET A 46 7.79 -7.65 25.21
CA MET A 46 9.19 -7.31 25.00
C MET A 46 9.46 -7.11 23.52
N ASP A 47 10.06 -5.97 23.20
CA ASP A 47 10.68 -5.71 21.91
C ASP A 47 12.17 -6.04 22.00
N VAL A 48 12.66 -6.84 21.08
CA VAL A 48 14.07 -7.15 20.89
C VAL A 48 14.51 -6.61 19.55
N ARG A 49 15.33 -5.58 19.59
CA ARG A 49 15.89 -4.91 18.43
C ARG A 49 17.30 -5.41 18.19
N MET A 50 17.55 -5.93 17.01
CA MET A 50 18.84 -6.49 16.62
C MET A 50 19.36 -5.82 15.36
N THR A 51 20.62 -5.41 15.39
CA THR A 51 21.37 -4.95 14.21
C THR A 51 22.61 -5.82 14.05
N ALA A 52 23.42 -5.56 13.03
CA ALA A 52 24.71 -6.25 12.85
C ALA A 52 25.70 -6.03 14.02
N TYR A 53 25.49 -5.02 14.87
CA TYR A 53 26.46 -4.60 15.87
C TYR A 53 25.91 -4.54 17.29
N ASP A 54 24.59 -4.56 17.45
CA ASP A 54 23.94 -4.27 18.72
C ASP A 54 22.66 -5.08 18.88
N LEU A 55 22.34 -5.40 20.13
CA LEU A 55 21.10 -6.04 20.54
C LEU A 55 20.54 -5.25 21.72
N LYS A 56 19.37 -4.65 21.52
CA LYS A 56 18.65 -3.90 22.54
C LYS A 56 17.34 -4.60 22.89
N THR A 57 16.96 -4.51 24.15
CA THR A 57 15.68 -5.01 24.62
C THR A 57 14.93 -3.89 25.33
N SER A 58 13.62 -3.83 25.13
CA SER A 58 12.74 -2.92 25.84
C SER A 58 11.44 -3.62 26.19
N LYS A 59 10.97 -3.42 27.42
CA LYS A 59 9.67 -3.92 27.88
C LYS A 59 8.59 -2.89 27.63
N PHE A 60 7.38 -3.36 27.40
CA PHE A 60 6.20 -2.51 27.31
C PHE A 60 5.02 -3.18 28.02
N ASP A 61 4.19 -2.37 28.68
CA ASP A 61 2.91 -2.81 29.21
C ASP A 61 1.92 -2.89 28.04
N GLN A 62 1.27 -4.04 27.84
CA GLN A 62 0.29 -4.19 26.76
C GLN A 62 -1.13 -4.29 27.33
N SER A 63 -1.88 -3.19 27.23
CA SER A 63 -3.34 -3.16 27.38
C SER A 63 -4.10 -3.59 26.12
N LYS A 64 -3.37 -4.05 25.07
CA LYS A 64 -3.94 -4.52 23.80
C LYS A 64 -3.25 -5.82 23.35
N PRO A 65 -3.86 -6.99 23.61
CA PRO A 65 -3.33 -8.30 23.24
C PRO A 65 -3.68 -8.69 21.78
N ASP A 66 -3.98 -7.72 20.91
CA ASP A 66 -4.53 -7.99 19.57
C ASP A 66 -3.54 -8.72 18.62
N ALA A 67 -2.30 -8.98 19.07
CA ALA A 67 -1.33 -9.73 18.30
C ALA A 67 -1.33 -11.21 18.72
N ALA A 68 -2.04 -12.02 17.93
CA ALA A 68 -1.99 -13.48 18.06
C ALA A 68 -0.55 -14.00 17.86
N PRO A 69 -0.17 -15.09 18.55
CA PRO A 69 1.18 -15.63 18.44
C PRO A 69 1.46 -16.17 17.03
N LEU A 70 2.69 -15.96 16.56
CA LEU A 70 3.17 -16.55 15.32
C LEU A 70 3.23 -18.08 15.45
N PRO A 71 2.91 -18.82 14.38
CA PRO A 71 3.07 -20.27 14.37
C PRO A 71 4.56 -20.65 14.57
N PRO A 72 4.84 -21.85 15.08
CA PRO A 72 6.22 -22.32 15.28
C PRO A 72 6.94 -22.57 13.95
N ASP A 73 6.20 -22.81 12.88
CA ASP A 73 6.75 -23.10 11.56
C ASP A 73 6.35 -21.99 10.58
N PHE A 74 7.34 -21.25 10.12
CA PHE A 74 7.23 -20.29 9.03
C PHE A 74 8.56 -20.24 8.28
N LEU A 75 8.50 -19.94 6.99
CA LEU A 75 9.64 -19.77 6.11
C LEU A 75 10.47 -18.57 6.57
N ASP A 76 11.78 -18.76 6.55
CA ASP A 76 12.74 -17.73 6.89
C ASP A 76 12.77 -16.65 5.81
N LEU A 77 13.08 -15.43 6.22
CA LEU A 77 13.06 -14.27 5.32
C LEU A 77 13.93 -14.46 4.06
N PRO A 78 15.15 -15.03 4.11
CA PRO A 78 15.93 -15.28 2.89
C PRO A 78 15.21 -16.17 1.87
N ARG A 79 14.52 -17.21 2.33
CA ARG A 79 13.73 -18.09 1.46
C ARG A 79 12.53 -17.36 0.87
N VAL A 80 11.81 -16.61 1.71
CA VAL A 80 10.64 -15.80 1.29
C VAL A 80 11.03 -14.76 0.26
N ILE A 81 12.20 -14.11 0.40
CA ILE A 81 12.69 -13.18 -0.61
C ILE A 81 12.97 -13.91 -1.92
N ALA A 82 13.62 -15.09 -1.88
CA ALA A 82 13.90 -15.88 -3.08
C ALA A 82 12.60 -16.27 -3.81
N ASP A 83 11.63 -16.80 -3.08
CA ASP A 83 10.33 -17.20 -3.64
C ASP A 83 9.57 -15.97 -4.18
N ALA A 84 9.63 -14.83 -3.48
CA ALA A 84 9.06 -13.58 -3.97
C ALA A 84 9.71 -13.11 -5.28
N LYS A 85 11.04 -13.24 -5.42
CA LYS A 85 11.74 -12.92 -6.69
C LYS A 85 11.33 -13.85 -7.82
N GLU A 86 11.20 -15.14 -7.55
CA GLU A 86 10.73 -16.13 -8.54
C GLU A 86 9.29 -15.83 -8.99
N SER A 87 8.44 -15.31 -8.08
CA SER A 87 7.07 -14.85 -8.37
C SER A 87 6.99 -13.45 -9.03
N GLY A 88 8.13 -12.85 -9.37
CA GLY A 88 8.20 -11.60 -10.13
C GLY A 88 8.28 -10.31 -9.30
N VAL A 89 8.48 -10.37 -7.99
CA VAL A 89 8.65 -9.17 -7.15
C VAL A 89 9.97 -8.47 -7.47
N LYS A 90 9.94 -7.20 -7.88
CA LYS A 90 11.11 -6.43 -8.34
C LYS A 90 11.71 -5.55 -7.25
N GLY A 91 12.95 -5.09 -7.48
CA GLY A 91 13.66 -4.12 -6.62
C GLY A 91 14.26 -4.68 -5.32
N PRO A 92 15.21 -3.97 -4.68
CA PRO A 92 15.79 -4.43 -3.41
C PRO A 92 14.76 -4.32 -2.27
N LEU A 93 14.89 -5.21 -1.28
CA LEU A 93 14.05 -5.20 -0.08
C LEU A 93 14.36 -3.95 0.75
N LYS A 94 13.30 -3.22 1.13
CA LYS A 94 13.36 -2.06 2.04
C LYS A 94 12.84 -2.42 3.42
N ARG A 95 11.75 -3.17 3.47
CA ARG A 95 11.14 -3.63 4.70
C ARG A 95 10.48 -4.99 4.52
N ALA A 96 10.52 -5.82 5.54
CA ALA A 96 9.69 -7.02 5.64
C ALA A 96 8.99 -7.04 7.00
N SER A 97 7.77 -7.56 7.06
CA SER A 97 7.04 -7.76 8.31
C SER A 97 6.33 -9.10 8.28
N LEU A 98 6.46 -9.88 9.35
CA LEU A 98 5.74 -11.13 9.57
C LEU A 98 4.68 -10.92 10.65
N ARG A 99 3.42 -11.15 10.30
CA ARG A 99 2.26 -10.99 11.20
C ARG A 99 1.22 -12.07 10.93
N LEU A 100 0.36 -12.30 11.91
CA LEU A 100 -0.81 -13.16 11.76
C LEU A 100 -2.02 -12.34 11.29
N TYR A 101 -2.74 -12.87 10.31
CA TYR A 101 -3.98 -12.34 9.75
C TYR A 101 -5.06 -13.41 9.81
N ASP A 102 -6.28 -13.05 10.21
CA ASP A 102 -7.36 -14.01 10.48
C ASP A 102 -7.66 -14.96 9.30
N THR A 103 -7.63 -14.44 8.07
CA THR A 103 -7.97 -15.20 6.86
C THR A 103 -6.78 -15.98 6.28
N TYR A 104 -5.57 -15.47 6.45
CA TYR A 104 -4.37 -15.96 5.74
C TYR A 104 -3.33 -16.61 6.67
N GLY A 105 -3.57 -16.62 7.98
CA GLY A 105 -2.58 -17.07 8.94
C GLY A 105 -1.35 -16.17 8.95
N ALA A 106 -0.15 -16.75 9.02
CA ALA A 106 1.08 -15.98 9.05
C ALA A 106 1.46 -15.52 7.64
N VAL A 107 1.66 -14.21 7.49
CA VAL A 107 1.99 -13.60 6.19
C VAL A 107 3.20 -12.69 6.32
N TRP A 108 4.12 -12.82 5.37
CA TRP A 108 5.18 -11.86 5.13
C TRP A 108 4.68 -10.74 4.22
N GLY A 109 4.59 -9.52 4.76
CA GLY A 109 4.49 -8.30 3.98
C GLY A 109 5.88 -7.81 3.61
N LEU A 110 6.18 -7.76 2.32
CA LEU A 110 7.41 -7.23 1.76
C LEU A 110 7.15 -5.85 1.15
N SER A 111 8.03 -4.91 1.43
CA SER A 111 8.11 -3.62 0.73
C SER A 111 9.47 -3.53 0.07
N THR A 112 9.47 -3.35 -1.24
CA THR A 112 10.66 -3.05 -2.04
C THR A 112 10.62 -1.60 -2.47
N VAL A 113 11.68 -1.17 -3.16
CA VAL A 113 11.72 0.17 -3.79
C VAL A 113 10.66 0.32 -4.89
N ALA A 114 10.21 -0.79 -5.49
CA ALA A 114 9.30 -0.77 -6.64
C ALA A 114 7.85 -1.11 -6.28
N GLU A 115 7.63 -2.00 -5.32
CA GLU A 115 6.29 -2.51 -5.01
C GLU A 115 6.17 -3.06 -3.59
N GLY A 116 4.92 -3.29 -3.17
CA GLY A 116 4.59 -4.14 -2.03
C GLY A 116 4.18 -5.54 -2.49
N ALA A 117 4.49 -6.55 -1.69
CA ALA A 117 4.06 -7.93 -1.94
C ALA A 117 3.69 -8.63 -0.63
N TRP A 118 2.72 -9.53 -0.70
CA TRP A 118 2.33 -10.39 0.41
C TRP A 118 2.68 -11.82 0.07
N ILE A 119 3.34 -12.52 0.98
CA ILE A 119 3.80 -13.90 0.78
C ILE A 119 3.29 -14.74 1.95
N ASP A 120 2.61 -15.84 1.66
CA ASP A 120 2.19 -16.80 2.67
C ASP A 120 3.42 -17.37 3.38
N ALA A 121 3.46 -17.28 4.71
CA ALA A 121 4.67 -17.61 5.46
C ALA A 121 4.89 -19.11 5.62
N ALA A 122 3.93 -19.97 5.25
CA ALA A 122 4.09 -21.43 5.30
C ALA A 122 4.51 -22.00 3.94
N SER A 123 3.91 -21.51 2.86
CA SER A 123 4.08 -22.03 1.49
C SER A 123 5.05 -21.24 0.64
N GLY A 124 5.27 -19.95 0.94
CA GLY A 124 6.08 -19.05 0.10
C GLY A 124 5.34 -18.52 -1.11
N GLU A 125 4.05 -18.84 -1.26
CA GLU A 125 3.23 -18.37 -2.38
C GLU A 125 2.88 -16.89 -2.24
N ARG A 126 2.89 -16.18 -3.38
CA ARG A 126 2.46 -14.78 -3.43
C ARG A 126 0.94 -14.70 -3.27
N ILE A 127 0.51 -13.90 -2.30
CA ILE A 127 -0.90 -13.57 -2.09
C ILE A 127 -1.21 -12.31 -2.90
N HIS A 128 -2.16 -12.43 -3.82
CA HIS A 128 -2.59 -11.32 -4.68
C HIS A 128 -3.76 -10.52 -4.11
N ASP A 129 -4.48 -11.11 -3.15
CA ASP A 129 -5.64 -10.50 -2.50
C ASP A 129 -5.23 -9.52 -1.38
N ASP A 130 -6.18 -8.68 -0.97
CA ASP A 130 -6.00 -7.78 0.17
C ASP A 130 -5.95 -8.57 1.48
N VAL A 131 -4.73 -8.80 1.97
CA VAL A 131 -4.46 -9.48 3.25
C VAL A 131 -4.97 -8.69 4.44
N THR A 132 -4.94 -7.35 4.35
CA THR A 132 -5.24 -6.47 5.48
C THR A 132 -6.73 -6.15 5.63
N GLY A 133 -7.52 -6.36 4.57
CA GLY A 133 -8.90 -5.87 4.45
C GLY A 133 -9.01 -4.35 4.34
N TYR A 134 -7.88 -3.63 4.31
CA TYR A 134 -7.84 -2.17 4.25
C TYR A 134 -8.37 -1.64 2.92
N ILE A 135 -8.06 -2.30 1.79
CA ILE A 135 -8.53 -1.89 0.47
C ILE A 135 -10.06 -2.02 0.41
N ALA A 136 -10.61 -3.12 0.92
CA ALA A 136 -12.06 -3.30 0.99
C ALA A 136 -12.72 -2.22 1.87
N ALA A 137 -12.16 -1.92 3.04
CA ALA A 137 -12.65 -0.87 3.93
C ALA A 137 -12.54 0.54 3.30
N TYR A 138 -11.42 0.83 2.65
CA TYR A 138 -11.16 2.10 1.97
C TYR A 138 -12.12 2.32 0.79
N ASN A 139 -12.34 1.29 -0.03
CA ASN A 139 -13.30 1.35 -1.12
C ASN A 139 -14.73 1.59 -0.61
N ALA A 140 -15.13 0.93 0.48
CA ALA A 140 -16.43 1.16 1.10
C ALA A 140 -16.58 2.61 1.60
N GLN A 141 -15.52 3.18 2.20
CA GLN A 141 -15.51 4.59 2.62
C GLN A 141 -15.63 5.54 1.42
N TRP A 142 -14.91 5.27 0.33
CA TRP A 142 -15.01 6.07 -0.90
C TRP A 142 -16.38 6.00 -1.54
N ASP A 143 -16.99 4.83 -1.60
CA ASP A 143 -18.35 4.67 -2.12
C ASP A 143 -19.35 5.46 -1.28
N GLN A 144 -19.19 5.46 0.04
CA GLN A 144 -20.02 6.27 0.93
C GLN A 144 -19.85 7.78 0.66
N ILE A 145 -18.61 8.24 0.48
CA ILE A 145 -18.30 9.64 0.12
C ILE A 145 -18.92 9.99 -1.24
N ASN A 146 -18.77 9.14 -2.25
CA ASN A 146 -19.35 9.33 -3.57
C ASN A 146 -20.88 9.39 -3.55
N GLN A 147 -21.53 8.57 -2.72
CA GLN A 147 -22.98 8.63 -2.53
C GLN A 147 -23.41 9.95 -1.89
N GLN A 148 -22.68 10.43 -0.88
CA GLN A 148 -22.94 11.74 -0.25
C GLN A 148 -22.75 12.89 -1.23
N TRP A 149 -21.69 12.89 -2.03
CA TRP A 149 -21.46 13.87 -3.10
C TRP A 149 -22.60 13.88 -4.13
N ARG A 150 -23.02 12.71 -4.62
CA ARG A 150 -24.15 12.59 -5.57
C ARG A 150 -25.47 13.04 -4.95
N ALA A 151 -25.67 12.88 -3.65
CA ALA A 151 -26.86 13.37 -2.96
C ALA A 151 -26.87 14.91 -2.86
N MET A 152 -25.71 15.51 -2.56
CA MET A 152 -25.56 16.97 -2.52
C MET A 152 -25.86 17.62 -3.88
N PHE A 153 -25.39 17.05 -4.99
CA PHE A 153 -25.64 17.58 -6.33
C PHE A 153 -27.04 17.28 -6.89
N ARG A 154 -27.67 16.17 -6.47
CA ARG A 154 -29.08 15.91 -6.78
C ARG A 154 -30.03 16.84 -6.03
N GLY A 155 -29.65 17.33 -4.85
CA GLY A 155 -30.39 18.38 -4.12
C GLY A 155 -30.38 19.76 -4.80
N HIS A 156 -29.50 19.99 -5.78
CA HIS A 156 -29.38 21.27 -6.49
C HIS A 156 -30.04 21.29 -7.88
N SER A 157 -30.64 20.19 -8.34
CA SER A 157 -31.23 20.07 -9.68
C SER A 157 -32.76 19.94 -9.71
N ALA A 158 -33.45 20.20 -8.59
CA ALA A 158 -34.92 20.20 -8.57
C ALA A 158 -35.50 21.41 -7.83
N ARG A 159 -35.73 22.50 -8.57
CA ARG A 159 -36.80 23.46 -8.27
C ARG A 159 -37.80 23.48 -9.43
N PRO A 160 -38.95 22.80 -9.32
CA PRO A 160 -40.13 23.10 -10.11
C PRO A 160 -40.89 24.30 -9.49
N HIS A 161 -41.86 24.85 -10.24
CA HIS A 161 -42.66 26.08 -10.03
C HIS A 161 -42.08 27.31 -10.76
N GLY A 162 -42.57 27.79 -11.91
CA GLY A 162 -43.94 27.77 -12.42
C GLY A 162 -44.54 29.17 -12.28
N PHE A 163 -44.43 30.01 -13.31
CA PHE A 163 -45.30 31.16 -13.53
C PHE A 163 -45.60 31.27 -15.04
N SER A 164 -46.88 31.18 -15.37
CA SER A 164 -47.43 31.33 -16.72
C SER A 164 -47.88 32.77 -16.96
N SER A 165 -47.60 33.32 -18.13
CA SER A 165 -48.46 34.30 -18.80
C SER A 165 -48.16 34.37 -20.31
N ALA A 166 -49.22 34.63 -21.06
CA ALA A 166 -49.50 34.27 -22.45
C ALA A 166 -48.86 35.11 -23.60
N SER A 167 -49.01 34.55 -24.82
CA SER A 167 -49.00 35.14 -26.18
C SER A 167 -47.63 35.60 -26.72
N SER A 168 -47.25 35.42 -27.98
CA SER A 168 -47.97 35.27 -29.26
C SER A 168 -47.06 34.65 -30.35
N SER A 169 -47.68 33.94 -31.30
CA SER A 169 -47.29 33.64 -32.69
C SER A 169 -45.98 34.22 -33.27
N GLY A 170 -45.18 33.36 -33.93
CA GLY A 170 -44.11 33.76 -34.85
C GLY A 170 -43.38 32.55 -35.44
N ASP A 171 -43.61 32.32 -36.73
CA ASP A 171 -43.01 31.30 -37.59
C ASP A 171 -41.53 31.60 -37.93
N SER A 172 -40.90 30.68 -38.65
CA SER A 172 -39.66 30.77 -39.43
C SER A 172 -38.31 30.50 -38.74
N GLY A 173 -37.80 29.31 -39.04
CA GLY A 173 -36.47 29.03 -39.58
C GLY A 173 -35.26 29.68 -38.92
N THR A 174 -34.31 28.85 -38.48
CA THR A 174 -32.94 28.89 -38.99
C THR A 174 -32.14 27.71 -38.45
N SER A 175 -31.49 27.02 -39.39
CA SER A 175 -30.36 26.12 -39.18
C SER A 175 -29.19 26.89 -38.58
N TYR A 176 -28.64 26.38 -37.48
CA TYR A 176 -27.31 26.76 -37.02
C TYR A 176 -26.53 25.48 -36.74
N ASP A 177 -25.56 25.23 -37.62
CA ASP A 177 -24.41 24.37 -37.40
C ASP A 177 -23.71 24.77 -36.12
N ASP A 178 -23.70 23.90 -35.10
CA ASP A 178 -22.73 23.99 -34.01
C ASP A 178 -21.47 23.23 -34.43
N GLY A 179 -20.62 23.93 -35.18
CA GLY A 179 -19.20 23.65 -35.24
C GLY A 179 -18.59 23.84 -33.85
N GLY A 180 -18.50 22.74 -33.10
CA GLY A 180 -17.75 22.66 -31.84
C GLY A 180 -16.26 22.47 -32.12
N GLY A 181 -15.50 23.53 -31.87
CA GLY A 181 -14.09 23.66 -32.20
C GLY A 181 -13.18 22.56 -31.65
N SER A 182 -12.18 22.27 -32.47
CA SER A 182 -10.92 21.61 -32.15
C SER A 182 -10.32 22.17 -30.86
N GLY A 183 -10.53 21.46 -29.75
CA GLY A 183 -9.64 21.55 -28.59
C GLY A 183 -8.28 21.01 -29.03
N ALA A 184 -7.24 21.80 -28.82
CA ALA A 184 -5.87 21.35 -29.07
C ALA A 184 -5.65 20.02 -28.34
N ASP A 185 -5.24 18.99 -29.08
CA ASP A 185 -4.82 17.72 -28.50
C ASP A 185 -3.78 18.03 -27.42
N GLU A 186 -4.14 17.83 -26.14
CA GLU A 186 -3.17 17.86 -25.07
C GLU A 186 -2.12 16.79 -25.41
N PRO A 187 -0.82 17.11 -25.37
CA PRO A 187 0.21 16.14 -25.70
C PRO A 187 0.09 14.91 -24.79
N ASP A 188 -0.04 13.74 -25.40
CA ASP A 188 -0.18 12.46 -24.69
C ASP A 188 1.18 11.99 -24.17
N TYR A 189 1.45 12.33 -22.92
CA TYR A 189 2.67 11.94 -22.23
C TYR A 189 2.62 10.56 -21.56
N SER A 190 1.59 9.73 -21.83
CA SER A 190 1.42 8.44 -21.17
C SER A 190 2.64 7.51 -21.31
N THR A 191 3.30 7.54 -22.48
CA THR A 191 4.50 6.73 -22.76
C THR A 191 5.70 7.21 -21.93
N GLY A 192 5.95 8.52 -21.88
CA GLY A 192 7.03 9.10 -21.08
C GLY A 192 6.83 8.93 -19.57
N LEU A 193 5.57 9.00 -19.13
CA LEU A 193 5.18 8.82 -17.73
C LEU A 193 5.38 7.37 -17.27
N GLN A 194 5.08 6.40 -18.14
CA GLN A 194 5.38 4.98 -17.87
C GLN A 194 6.90 4.70 -17.89
N GLY A 195 7.62 5.22 -18.89
CA GLY A 195 9.06 4.99 -19.05
C GLY A 195 9.92 5.57 -17.91
N SER A 196 9.57 6.76 -17.42
CA SER A 196 10.25 7.38 -16.26
C SER A 196 9.98 6.63 -14.96
N TRP A 197 8.76 6.13 -14.76
CA TRP A 197 8.40 5.30 -13.61
C TRP A 197 9.13 3.95 -13.60
N GLU A 198 9.17 3.24 -14.73
CA GLU A 198 9.83 1.93 -14.85
C GLU A 198 11.35 2.01 -14.63
N ASN A 199 11.97 3.13 -15.01
CA ASN A 199 13.40 3.37 -14.83
C ASN A 199 13.76 4.03 -13.48
N GLY A 200 12.75 4.41 -12.67
CA GLY A 200 12.95 5.05 -11.37
C GLY A 200 13.51 6.47 -11.45
N ASP A 201 13.28 7.17 -12.56
CA ASP A 201 13.65 8.57 -12.76
C ASP A 201 12.51 9.48 -12.32
N TRP A 202 12.43 9.70 -11.00
CA TRP A 202 11.33 10.42 -10.36
C TRP A 202 11.26 11.90 -10.75
N ASP A 203 12.40 12.51 -11.04
CA ASP A 203 12.46 13.89 -11.50
C ASP A 203 11.82 14.03 -12.89
N ALA A 204 12.05 13.08 -13.78
CA ALA A 204 11.37 13.02 -15.09
C ALA A 204 9.88 12.70 -14.96
N TYR A 205 9.52 11.77 -14.06
CA TYR A 205 8.12 11.40 -13.79
C TYR A 205 7.27 12.61 -13.34
N ASP A 206 7.77 13.40 -12.38
CA ASP A 206 7.08 14.60 -11.89
C ASP A 206 6.89 15.67 -12.98
N ARG A 207 7.85 15.76 -13.92
CA ARG A 207 7.75 16.66 -15.08
C ARG A 207 6.70 16.20 -16.10
N TYR A 208 6.61 14.90 -16.38
CA TYR A 208 5.53 14.35 -17.19
C TYR A 208 4.15 14.53 -16.55
N GLN A 209 4.04 14.31 -15.23
CA GLN A 209 2.78 14.47 -14.50
C GLN A 209 2.31 15.94 -14.46
N SER A 210 3.24 16.89 -14.45
CA SER A 210 2.95 18.33 -14.53
C SER A 210 2.77 18.87 -15.95
N GLY A 211 2.89 18.01 -16.97
CA GLY A 211 2.74 18.39 -18.38
C GLY A 211 3.88 19.24 -18.93
N ALA A 212 5.06 19.21 -18.29
CA ALA A 212 6.23 20.00 -18.65
C ALA A 212 7.52 19.15 -18.72
N PRO A 213 7.57 18.08 -19.53
CA PRO A 213 8.82 17.36 -19.80
C PRO A 213 9.82 18.28 -20.50
N ASN A 214 11.10 18.07 -20.22
CA ASN A 214 12.19 18.73 -20.94
C ASN A 214 12.67 17.87 -22.13
N ASP A 215 13.58 18.41 -22.93
CA ASP A 215 14.12 17.71 -24.12
C ASP A 215 14.82 16.39 -23.76
N ASP A 216 15.48 16.32 -22.60
CA ASP A 216 16.14 15.10 -22.12
C ASP A 216 15.11 14.02 -21.73
N ASP A 217 13.99 14.41 -21.13
CA ASP A 217 12.89 13.50 -20.80
C ASP A 217 12.29 12.91 -22.09
N CYS A 218 11.96 13.77 -23.06
CA CYS A 218 11.43 13.34 -24.36
C CYS A 218 12.40 12.42 -25.11
N TYR A 219 13.70 12.68 -25.03
CA TYR A 219 14.72 11.85 -25.66
C TYR A 219 14.82 10.46 -25.01
N ASN A 220 14.70 10.39 -23.68
CA ASN A 220 14.89 9.14 -22.92
C ASN A 220 13.61 8.28 -22.83
N TYR A 221 12.43 8.91 -22.76
CA TYR A 221 11.18 8.22 -22.43
C TYR A 221 10.03 8.48 -23.42
N GLY A 222 10.18 9.45 -24.32
CA GLY A 222 9.20 9.78 -25.36
C GLY A 222 8.22 10.89 -24.98
N CYS A 223 7.78 11.61 -26.02
CA CYS A 223 6.72 12.61 -26.06
C CYS A 223 5.94 12.34 -27.36
#